data_AF-A0A5B6X767-F1
#
_entry.id   AF-A0A5B6X767-F1
#
_cell.length_a   1.000
_cell.length_b   1.000
_cell.length_c   1.000
_cell.angle_alpha   90.00
_cell.angle_beta   90.00
_cell.angle_gamma   90.00
#
_symmetry.space_group_name_H-M   'P 1'
#
loop_
_entity.id
_entity.type
_entity.pdbx_description
1 polymer ?
#
loop_
_entity_poly.entity_id
_entity_poly.type
_entity_poly.pdbx_seq_one_letter_code
_entity_poly.pdbx_strand_id
1 'polypeptide(L)'
;MAATMTSLFHQKLLNFGVVLCILSAVHFLKRIPGPDPNYNDICFTGAGRDVSQLPKIFPQVEMVFNNGKKLLLSPENYLFRHSKASGAYCLGIFPNSEPTTLLGGIVVQNTLVTYDRGNDRIGFLKTNCSELWRRVNFSGAPAPTPLVSPSKDTKMEIPSVLSPSGSPSNVLPGSFHVGFITFDMSISTTDSNLKSILKELTELISEELEVDNSQVRLLSVTSQEKDYLVRWGIFPAEPANYISNTIARSIILRLRDHRIQLPERFGNYKLMEWNAEPQRKLYALFSHY
;
A
#
# COMPACT_ATOMS: atom_id res chain seq x y z
N MET A 1 21.99 6.48 0.86
CA MET A 1 22.59 7.42 1.84
C MET A 1 22.19 7.01 3.25
N ALA A 2 23.14 6.81 4.19
CA ALA A 2 22.85 6.43 5.58
C ALA A 2 22.87 7.63 6.56
N ALA A 3 21.85 7.77 7.41
CA ALA A 3 21.74 8.74 8.51
C ALA A 3 21.69 8.01 9.86
N THR A 4 22.29 8.58 10.92
CA THR A 4 22.29 8.03 12.28
C THR A 4 20.97 8.32 12.99
N MET A 5 20.43 7.36 13.75
CA MET A 5 19.11 7.47 14.39
C MET A 5 18.95 8.66 15.36
N THR A 6 20.03 9.12 15.99
CA THR A 6 20.05 10.31 16.88
C THR A 6 19.85 11.64 16.13
N SER A 7 19.93 11.64 14.80
CA SER A 7 19.89 12.85 13.96
C SER A 7 18.48 13.36 13.62
N LEU A 8 17.40 12.72 14.08
CA LEU A 8 16.03 13.08 13.68
C LEU A 8 15.37 14.15 14.59
N PHE A 9 16.06 14.63 15.63
CA PHE A 9 15.43 15.37 16.73
C PHE A 9 15.43 16.92 16.62
N HIS A 10 15.75 17.52 15.47
CA HIS A 10 15.61 18.98 15.27
C HIS A 10 14.85 19.29 13.98
N GLN A 11 13.54 19.03 14.00
CA GLN A 11 12.73 18.96 12.77
C GLN A 11 11.57 19.98 12.72
N LYS A 12 11.38 20.77 13.79
CA LYS A 12 10.29 21.77 13.89
C LYS A 12 10.44 22.94 12.88
N LEU A 13 11.68 23.32 12.55
CA LEU A 13 11.98 24.37 11.56
C LEU A 13 11.81 23.91 10.10
N LEU A 14 11.88 22.59 9.82
CA LEU A 14 11.72 22.06 8.45
C LEU A 14 10.27 22.10 7.96
N ASN A 15 9.29 21.76 8.81
CA ASN A 15 7.88 21.67 8.37
C ASN A 15 7.34 23.03 7.89
N PHE A 16 7.64 24.14 8.58
CA PHE A 16 7.13 25.46 8.20
C PHE A 16 7.86 26.01 6.96
N GLY A 17 9.18 25.86 6.90
CA GLY A 17 9.99 26.34 5.77
C GLY A 17 9.68 25.61 4.46
N VAL A 18 9.48 24.29 4.51
CA VAL A 18 9.15 23.49 3.32
C VAL A 18 7.78 23.86 2.76
N VAL A 19 6.75 23.93 3.60
CA VAL A 19 5.40 24.30 3.14
C VAL A 19 5.43 25.71 2.55
N LEU A 20 6.05 26.68 3.21
CA LEU A 20 6.14 28.05 2.70
C LEU A 20 6.88 28.14 1.35
N CYS A 21 7.97 27.38 1.20
CA CYS A 21 8.72 27.30 -0.06
C CYS A 21 7.84 26.77 -1.20
N ILE A 22 7.09 25.69 -0.95
CA ILE A 22 6.16 25.15 -1.95
C ILE A 22 5.08 26.17 -2.28
N LEU A 23 4.45 26.78 -1.27
CA LEU A 23 3.40 27.78 -1.46
C LEU A 23 3.86 28.97 -2.32
N SER A 24 5.09 29.43 -2.10
CA SER A 24 5.70 30.49 -2.91
C SER A 24 5.94 30.04 -4.35
N ALA A 25 6.42 28.81 -4.55
CA ALA A 25 6.69 28.26 -5.88
C ALA A 25 5.41 28.06 -6.72
N VAL A 26 4.28 27.75 -6.09
CA VAL A 26 3.01 27.46 -6.80
C VAL A 26 1.93 28.51 -6.62
N HIS A 27 2.31 29.75 -6.32
CA HIS A 27 1.38 30.87 -6.11
C HIS A 27 0.42 31.14 -7.30
N PHE A 28 0.80 30.72 -8.51
CA PHE A 28 -0.02 30.84 -9.72
C PHE A 28 -1.13 29.79 -9.82
N LEU A 29 -1.09 28.72 -9.02
CA LEU A 29 -2.15 27.73 -8.96
C LEU A 29 -3.28 28.18 -8.04
N LYS A 30 -4.52 27.86 -8.41
CA LYS A 30 -5.69 28.18 -7.60
C LYS A 30 -5.80 27.21 -6.42
N ARG A 31 -5.85 27.73 -5.20
CA ARG A 31 -6.12 26.93 -4.00
C ARG A 31 -7.58 26.46 -3.97
N ILE A 32 -7.80 25.21 -3.60
CA ILE A 32 -9.13 24.59 -3.43
C ILE A 32 -9.19 23.85 -2.08
N PRO A 33 -10.39 23.63 -1.50
CA PRO A 33 -10.53 22.80 -0.31
C PRO A 33 -10.13 21.35 -0.60
N GLY A 34 -9.79 20.60 0.46
CA GLY A 34 -9.52 19.17 0.38
C GLY A 34 -10.75 18.32 0.03
N PRO A 35 -10.52 17.04 -0.35
CA PRO A 35 -11.62 16.13 -0.70
C PRO A 35 -12.49 15.77 0.51
N ASP A 36 -11.92 15.72 1.72
CA ASP A 36 -12.65 15.48 2.96
C ASP A 36 -12.79 16.80 3.75
N PRO A 37 -14.01 17.32 3.96
CA PRO A 37 -14.23 18.59 4.66
C PRO A 37 -13.84 18.55 6.14
N ASN A 38 -13.62 17.36 6.73
CA ASN A 38 -13.19 17.23 8.12
C ASN A 38 -11.71 17.55 8.30
N TYR A 39 -10.93 17.61 7.21
CA TYR A 39 -9.49 17.89 7.24
C TYR A 39 -9.20 19.20 6.52
N ASN A 40 -8.28 19.99 7.08
CA ASN A 40 -7.85 21.25 6.50
C ASN A 40 -6.65 21.05 5.58
N ASP A 41 -6.86 20.33 4.48
CA ASP A 41 -5.82 20.05 3.51
C ASP A 41 -5.51 21.28 2.64
N ILE A 42 -4.23 21.47 2.32
CA ILE A 42 -3.79 22.49 1.38
C ILE A 42 -3.75 21.88 -0.02
N CYS A 43 -4.69 22.25 -0.88
CA CYS A 43 -4.81 21.70 -2.23
C CYS A 43 -4.79 22.76 -3.32
N PHE A 44 -4.35 22.37 -4.53
CA PHE A 44 -4.23 23.22 -5.70
C PHE A 44 -4.86 22.56 -6.91
N THR A 45 -5.55 23.36 -7.74
CA THR A 45 -6.03 22.94 -9.06
C THR A 45 -5.25 23.64 -10.17
N GLY A 46 -5.30 23.07 -11.38
CA GLY A 46 -4.60 23.59 -12.57
C GLY A 46 -3.24 22.95 -12.84
N ALA A 47 -2.86 21.92 -12.09
CA ALA A 47 -1.59 21.21 -12.29
C ALA A 47 -1.64 20.13 -13.40
N GLY A 48 -2.83 19.80 -13.90
CA GLY A 48 -3.01 18.78 -14.92
C GLY A 48 -3.05 17.34 -14.38
N ARG A 49 -3.48 16.39 -15.23
CA ARG A 49 -3.69 14.99 -14.82
C ARG A 49 -2.43 14.13 -14.89
N ASP A 50 -1.46 14.54 -15.70
CA ASP A 50 -0.24 13.79 -15.95
C ASP A 50 0.79 14.04 -14.84
N VAL A 51 1.00 13.02 -14.00
CA VAL A 51 1.94 13.06 -12.87
C VAL A 51 3.37 13.31 -13.33
N SER A 52 3.73 12.89 -14.55
CA SER A 52 5.07 13.10 -15.10
C SER A 52 5.38 14.58 -15.37
N GLN A 53 4.35 15.44 -15.47
CA GLN A 53 4.52 16.88 -15.64
C GLN A 53 4.62 17.63 -14.31
N LEU A 54 4.28 17.01 -13.18
CA LEU A 54 4.31 17.69 -11.86
C LEU A 54 5.69 18.27 -11.51
N PRO A 55 6.83 17.64 -11.83
CA PRO A 55 8.14 18.24 -11.58
C PRO A 55 8.40 19.56 -12.33
N LYS A 56 7.60 19.90 -13.35
CA LYS A 56 7.68 21.19 -14.05
C LYS A 56 6.89 22.30 -13.35
N ILE A 57 5.98 21.92 -12.45
CA ILE A 57 5.02 22.82 -11.80
C ILE A 57 5.36 22.99 -10.33
N PHE A 58 5.67 21.88 -9.66
CA PHE A 58 5.98 21.82 -8.25
C PHE A 58 7.48 21.60 -8.04
N PRO A 59 8.09 22.25 -7.03
CA PRO A 59 9.54 22.21 -6.83
C PRO A 59 10.02 20.86 -6.30
N GLN A 60 11.30 20.53 -6.53
CA GLN A 60 11.94 19.49 -5.72
C GLN A 60 12.20 20.04 -4.31
N VAL A 61 11.98 19.21 -3.29
CA VAL A 61 12.19 19.57 -1.89
C VAL A 61 13.35 18.76 -1.33
N GLU A 62 14.22 19.41 -0.56
CA GLU A 62 15.31 18.73 0.13
C GLU A 62 14.98 18.55 1.61
N MET A 63 15.01 17.31 2.10
CA MET A 63 15.03 17.01 3.52
C MET A 63 16.46 16.86 3.99
N VAL A 64 16.96 17.86 4.71
CA VAL A 64 18.34 17.91 5.20
C VAL A 64 18.44 17.28 6.58
N PHE A 65 19.31 16.30 6.75
CA PHE A 65 19.62 15.66 8.04
C PHE A 65 20.79 16.38 8.73
N ASN A 66 20.94 16.20 10.06
CA ASN A 66 21.96 16.92 10.86
C ASN A 66 23.40 16.64 10.40
N ASN A 67 23.65 15.51 9.75
CA ASN A 67 24.96 15.17 9.17
C ASN A 67 25.20 15.80 7.79
N GLY A 68 24.36 16.74 7.36
CA GLY A 68 24.44 17.42 6.07
C GLY A 68 23.97 16.60 4.88
N LYS A 69 23.65 15.30 5.07
CA LYS A 69 23.06 14.49 3.99
C LYS A 69 21.64 14.97 3.71
N LYS A 70 21.20 14.77 2.48
CA LYS A 70 19.90 15.26 2.00
C LYS A 70 19.12 14.12 1.37
N LEU A 71 17.81 14.07 1.61
CA LEU A 71 16.89 13.26 0.83
C LEU A 71 16.12 14.19 -0.12
N LEU A 72 16.28 13.95 -1.41
CA LEU A 72 15.54 14.68 -2.45
C LEU A 72 14.13 14.10 -2.59
N LEU A 73 13.13 14.96 -2.46
CA LEU A 73 11.71 14.63 -2.56
C LEU A 73 11.16 15.24 -3.85
N SER A 74 10.73 14.37 -4.76
CA SER A 74 9.97 14.78 -5.95
C SER A 74 8.52 15.11 -5.56
N PRO A 75 7.72 15.78 -6.43
CA PRO A 75 6.33 16.09 -6.14
C PRO A 75 5.49 14.88 -5.71
N GLU A 76 5.75 13.69 -6.26
CA GLU A 76 5.15 12.41 -5.85
C GLU A 76 5.37 12.07 -4.36
N ASN A 77 6.41 12.61 -3.72
CA ASN A 77 6.76 12.33 -2.34
C ASN A 77 6.10 13.25 -1.32
N TYR A 78 5.42 14.31 -1.78
CA TYR A 78 4.72 15.24 -0.90
C TYR A 78 3.36 15.69 -1.45
N LEU A 79 2.92 15.19 -2.61
CA LEU A 79 1.59 15.46 -3.18
C LEU A 79 0.76 14.18 -3.30
N PHE A 80 -0.46 14.23 -2.76
CA PHE A 80 -1.49 13.23 -3.06
C PHE A 80 -2.57 13.81 -3.98
N ARG A 81 -3.21 12.96 -4.77
CA ARG A 81 -4.24 13.37 -5.73
C ARG A 81 -5.53 13.74 -5.00
N HIS A 82 -6.20 14.78 -5.49
CA HIS A 82 -7.52 15.16 -5.02
C HIS A 82 -8.59 14.24 -5.62
N SER A 83 -9.30 13.45 -4.81
CA SER A 83 -10.25 12.44 -5.31
C SER A 83 -11.48 13.03 -6.00
N LYS A 84 -11.92 14.23 -5.61
CA LYS A 84 -13.12 14.89 -6.17
C LYS A 84 -12.85 15.93 -7.27
N ALA A 85 -11.59 16.29 -7.53
CA ALA A 85 -11.23 17.38 -8.43
C ALA A 85 -10.11 16.93 -9.36
N SER A 86 -10.48 16.66 -10.61
CA SER A 86 -9.56 16.14 -11.62
C SER A 86 -8.38 17.09 -11.85
N GLY A 87 -7.16 16.57 -11.75
CA GLY A 87 -5.93 17.35 -11.97
C GLY A 87 -5.58 18.31 -10.83
N ALA A 88 -6.20 18.12 -9.65
CA ALA A 88 -5.85 18.80 -8.43
C ALA A 88 -5.05 17.88 -7.49
N TYR A 89 -4.18 18.50 -6.69
CA TYR A 89 -3.25 17.83 -5.78
C TYR A 89 -3.20 18.54 -4.44
N CYS A 90 -2.95 17.78 -3.38
CA CYS A 90 -2.91 18.25 -2.00
C CYS A 90 -1.54 17.97 -1.39
N LEU A 91 -1.07 18.87 -0.52
CA LEU A 91 0.17 18.68 0.23
C LEU A 91 -0.02 17.58 1.29
N GLY A 92 0.81 16.55 1.23
CA GLY A 92 0.94 15.51 2.25
C GLY A 92 1.85 15.91 3.42
N ILE A 93 1.93 17.20 3.73
CA ILE A 93 2.72 17.75 4.84
C ILE A 93 1.75 18.43 5.80
N PHE A 94 1.64 17.87 7.01
CA PHE A 94 0.67 18.28 8.01
C PHE A 94 1.37 18.84 9.24
N PRO A 95 0.74 19.81 9.94
CA PRO A 95 1.23 20.25 11.23
C PRO A 95 1.23 19.06 12.22
N ASN A 96 2.31 18.94 12.99
CA ASN A 96 2.40 17.98 14.10
C ASN A 96 2.39 18.74 15.42
N SER A 97 1.66 18.24 16.42
CA SER A 97 1.62 18.83 17.77
C SER A 97 2.95 18.66 18.50
N GLU A 98 3.62 17.52 18.27
CA GLU A 98 4.91 17.18 18.84
C GLU A 98 6.08 17.80 18.05
N PRO A 99 7.24 18.07 18.68
CA PRO A 99 8.43 18.61 18.02
C PRO A 99 9.14 17.61 17.09
N THR A 100 8.54 16.44 16.83
CA THR A 100 9.04 15.38 15.96
C THR A 100 8.44 15.49 14.56
N THR A 101 9.11 14.97 13.54
CA THR A 101 8.48 14.75 12.23
C THR A 101 8.22 13.27 12.03
N LEU A 102 6.97 12.94 11.70
CA LEU A 102 6.59 11.60 11.26
C LEU A 102 6.75 11.51 9.74
N LEU A 103 7.61 10.61 9.28
CA LEU A 103 7.76 10.33 7.85
C LEU A 103 6.72 9.30 7.42
N GLY A 104 5.66 9.77 6.76
CA GLY A 104 4.60 8.92 6.21
C GLY A 104 5.00 8.19 4.93
N GLY A 105 4.18 7.22 4.50
CA GLY A 105 4.47 6.36 3.35
C GLY A 105 4.71 7.10 2.04
N ILE A 106 4.09 8.27 1.85
CA ILE A 106 4.27 9.09 0.64
C ILE A 106 5.73 9.58 0.47
N VAL A 107 6.39 9.95 1.57
CA VAL A 107 7.78 10.43 1.56
C VAL A 107 8.74 9.37 1.03
N VAL A 108 8.42 8.09 1.26
CA VAL A 108 9.26 6.94 0.86
C VAL A 108 8.76 6.26 -0.41
N GLN A 109 7.80 6.85 -1.13
CA GLN A 109 7.36 6.33 -2.41
C GLN A 109 8.51 6.32 -3.43
N ASN A 110 8.72 5.19 -4.12
CA ASN A 110 9.86 4.96 -5.00
C ASN A 110 11.22 5.20 -4.30
N THR A 111 11.31 4.84 -3.02
CA THR A 111 12.54 4.91 -2.22
C THR A 111 12.74 3.59 -1.50
N LEU A 112 13.90 2.95 -1.72
CA LEU A 112 14.33 1.84 -0.90
C LEU A 112 14.83 2.37 0.44
N VAL A 113 14.18 1.96 1.52
CA VAL A 113 14.56 2.30 2.89
C VAL A 113 15.20 1.08 3.54
N THR A 114 16.36 1.28 4.17
CA THR A 114 17.11 0.23 4.86
C THR A 114 17.27 0.62 6.32
N TYR A 115 17.07 -0.34 7.22
CA TYR A 115 17.19 -0.14 8.66
C TYR A 115 18.33 -1.02 9.16
N ASP A 116 19.50 -0.43 9.36
CA ASP A 116 20.67 -1.08 9.92
C ASP A 116 20.72 -0.82 11.42
N ARG A 117 20.03 -1.69 12.16
CA ARG A 117 19.97 -1.64 13.63
C ARG A 117 21.31 -1.96 14.29
N GLY A 118 22.21 -2.67 13.59
CA GLY A 118 23.53 -3.01 14.14
C GLY A 118 24.47 -1.81 14.19
N ASN A 119 24.25 -0.82 13.32
CA ASN A 119 25.05 0.40 13.22
C ASN A 119 24.24 1.69 13.49
N ASP A 120 23.03 1.58 14.04
CA ASP A 120 22.10 2.69 14.29
C ASP A 120 21.88 3.62 13.08
N ARG A 121 21.74 3.02 11.88
CA ARG A 121 21.65 3.74 10.61
C ARG A 121 20.35 3.46 9.87
N ILE A 122 19.80 4.51 9.28
CA ILE A 122 18.73 4.43 8.28
C ILE A 122 19.27 4.84 6.92
N GLY A 123 19.03 4.05 5.88
CA GLY A 123 19.48 4.31 4.53
C GLY A 123 18.34 4.62 3.57
N PHE A 124 18.46 5.68 2.77
CA PHE A 124 17.53 6.02 1.69
C PHE A 124 18.20 5.90 0.31
N LEU A 125 17.52 5.27 -0.64
CA LEU A 125 17.92 5.19 -2.04
C LEU A 125 16.69 5.40 -2.94
N LYS A 126 16.63 6.53 -3.65
CA LYS A 126 15.58 6.77 -4.63
C LYS A 126 15.74 5.78 -5.80
N THR A 127 14.69 5.04 -6.11
CA THR A 127 14.72 3.97 -7.11
C THR A 127 13.32 3.64 -7.59
N ASN A 128 13.18 3.18 -8.83
CA ASN A 128 11.92 2.60 -9.27
C ASN A 128 11.73 1.25 -8.56
N CYS A 129 10.93 1.24 -7.50
CA CYS A 129 10.73 0.04 -6.69
C CYS A 129 10.10 -1.11 -7.48
N SER A 130 9.31 -0.82 -8.52
CA SER A 130 8.77 -1.85 -9.41
C SER A 130 9.86 -2.55 -10.20
N GLU A 131 10.83 -1.81 -10.72
CA GLU A 131 11.98 -2.33 -11.44
C GLU A 131 12.97 -3.05 -10.52
N LEU A 132 13.23 -2.48 -9.34
CA LEU A 132 14.06 -3.12 -8.32
C LEU A 132 13.48 -4.46 -7.90
N TRP A 133 12.16 -4.52 -7.66
CA TRP A 133 11.47 -5.77 -7.35
C TRP A 133 11.58 -6.80 -8.48
N ARG A 134 11.54 -6.38 -9.76
CA ARG A 134 11.76 -7.30 -10.88
C ARG A 134 13.16 -7.92 -10.86
N ARG A 135 14.19 -7.15 -10.53
CA ARG A 135 15.59 -7.63 -10.50
C ARG A 135 15.87 -8.59 -9.35
N VAL A 136 15.28 -8.36 -8.18
CA VAL A 136 15.45 -9.26 -7.02
C VAL A 136 14.86 -10.65 -7.29
N ASN A 137 13.78 -10.72 -8.07
CA ASN A 137 13.14 -12.00 -8.45
C ASN A 137 13.94 -12.82 -9.49
N PHE A 138 15.11 -12.34 -9.95
CA PHE A 138 15.97 -13.07 -10.89
C PHE A 138 17.10 -13.86 -10.23
N SER A 139 17.25 -13.84 -8.90
CA SER A 139 18.17 -14.76 -8.23
C SER A 139 17.47 -16.09 -7.95
N GLY A 140 17.45 -16.96 -8.95
CA GLY A 140 17.35 -18.40 -8.73
C GLY A 140 18.60 -18.84 -7.98
N ALA A 141 18.65 -18.58 -6.67
CA ALA A 141 19.68 -19.12 -5.81
C ALA A 141 19.61 -20.66 -5.90
N PRO A 142 20.72 -21.36 -6.17
CA PRO A 142 20.75 -22.82 -6.17
C PRO A 142 20.22 -23.32 -4.84
N ALA A 143 19.36 -24.34 -4.87
CA ALA A 143 18.85 -24.97 -3.66
C ALA A 143 20.02 -25.34 -2.73
N PRO A 144 19.92 -25.10 -1.41
CA PRO A 144 20.97 -25.49 -0.49
C PRO A 144 21.13 -27.02 -0.54
N THR A 145 22.35 -27.45 -0.80
CA THR A 145 22.77 -28.85 -0.67
C THR A 145 22.38 -29.36 0.72
N PRO A 146 21.76 -30.55 0.87
CA PRO A 146 21.41 -31.06 2.19
C PRO A 146 22.68 -31.31 2.99
N LEU A 147 22.88 -30.53 4.05
CA LEU A 147 23.94 -30.74 5.03
C LEU A 147 23.62 -32.01 5.82
N VAL A 148 24.52 -32.97 5.66
CA VAL A 148 24.67 -34.16 6.50
C VAL A 148 24.72 -33.76 7.96
N SER A 149 23.86 -34.36 8.78
CA SER A 149 23.85 -34.24 10.24
C SER A 149 25.09 -34.87 10.87
N PRO A 150 25.65 -34.23 11.91
CA PRO A 150 26.20 -34.99 13.02
C PRO A 150 25.56 -34.61 14.36
N SER A 151 25.60 -35.61 15.22
CA SER A 151 24.87 -35.82 16.48
C SER A 151 25.45 -35.14 17.73
N LYS A 152 24.54 -34.91 18.69
CA LYS A 152 24.65 -35.00 20.17
C LYS A 152 25.40 -33.91 20.98
N ASP A 153 24.55 -33.22 21.77
CA ASP A 153 24.61 -32.92 23.22
C ASP A 153 25.82 -32.22 23.87
N THR A 154 25.60 -31.04 24.49
CA THR A 154 25.51 -30.86 25.97
C THR A 154 25.35 -29.37 26.39
N LYS A 155 24.18 -29.07 27.00
CA LYS A 155 23.80 -28.22 28.17
C LYS A 155 24.50 -26.88 28.53
N MET A 156 23.68 -25.84 28.76
CA MET A 156 23.55 -24.91 29.94
C MET A 156 23.24 -23.44 29.51
N GLU A 157 21.96 -23.00 29.50
CA GLU A 157 21.24 -22.12 30.49
C GLU A 157 21.70 -20.62 30.45
N ILE A 158 20.90 -19.54 30.34
CA ILE A 158 19.59 -19.10 30.92
C ILE A 158 18.95 -17.93 30.07
N PRO A 159 17.86 -17.19 30.46
CA PRO A 159 16.72 -16.90 29.58
C PRO A 159 16.49 -15.41 29.26
N SER A 160 16.25 -15.06 28.00
CA SER A 160 15.84 -13.69 27.62
C SER A 160 14.33 -13.56 27.49
N VAL A 161 13.77 -12.83 28.44
CA VAL A 161 12.45 -12.18 28.55
C VAL A 161 11.71 -12.00 27.22
N LEU A 162 10.51 -12.57 27.16
CA LEU A 162 9.49 -12.35 26.14
C LEU A 162 9.10 -10.86 26.09
N SER A 163 9.34 -10.21 24.95
CA SER A 163 8.62 -8.99 24.57
C SER A 163 7.40 -9.36 23.73
N PRO A 164 6.22 -8.75 23.95
CA PRO A 164 5.00 -9.09 23.22
C PRO A 164 5.10 -8.52 21.80
N SER A 165 5.40 -9.36 20.82
CA SER A 165 5.33 -9.03 19.41
C SER A 165 3.86 -8.94 18.97
N GLY A 166 3.28 -7.75 19.09
CA GLY A 166 2.07 -7.35 18.40
C GLY A 166 2.39 -6.43 17.24
N SER A 167 2.69 -6.98 16.07
CA SER A 167 2.58 -6.26 14.79
C SER A 167 2.35 -7.26 13.64
N PRO A 168 1.46 -6.96 12.68
CA PRO A 168 1.14 -7.87 11.59
C PRO A 168 2.31 -7.90 10.60
N SER A 169 2.97 -9.05 10.50
CA SER A 169 4.04 -9.29 9.53
C SER A 169 3.46 -9.40 8.12
N ASN A 170 3.51 -8.31 7.36
CA ASN A 170 3.33 -8.33 5.89
C ASN A 170 4.67 -8.21 5.17
N VAL A 171 5.64 -9.04 5.56
CA VAL A 171 6.90 -9.25 4.85
C VAL A 171 6.95 -10.71 4.48
N LEU A 172 6.85 -11.04 3.19
CA LEU A 172 6.95 -12.43 2.71
C LEU A 172 8.18 -12.60 1.81
N PRO A 173 9.30 -13.14 2.34
CA PRO A 173 10.37 -13.75 1.56
C PRO A 173 10.21 -15.28 1.56
N GLY A 174 9.92 -15.87 0.39
CA GLY A 174 9.71 -17.30 0.17
C GLY A 174 8.73 -17.54 -0.98
N SER A 175 8.74 -18.72 -1.60
CA SER A 175 7.73 -19.11 -2.60
C SER A 175 6.38 -19.34 -1.91
N PHE A 176 5.71 -18.26 -1.53
CA PHE A 176 4.36 -18.29 -0.98
C PHE A 176 3.37 -18.41 -2.12
N HIS A 177 2.72 -19.55 -2.20
CA HIS A 177 1.57 -19.74 -3.07
C HIS A 177 0.38 -19.04 -2.44
N VAL A 178 -0.19 -18.06 -3.13
CA VAL A 178 -1.39 -17.35 -2.66
C VAL A 178 -2.57 -18.30 -2.80
N GLY A 179 -3.22 -18.66 -1.70
CA GLY A 179 -4.35 -19.57 -1.69
C GLY A 179 -5.58 -18.91 -2.32
N PHE A 180 -5.96 -17.75 -1.79
CA PHE A 180 -7.04 -16.92 -2.34
C PHE A 180 -6.87 -15.48 -1.84
N ILE A 181 -7.50 -14.53 -2.51
CA ILE A 181 -7.46 -13.10 -2.16
C ILE A 181 -8.86 -12.67 -1.75
N THR A 182 -9.01 -11.93 -0.66
CA THR A 182 -10.29 -11.36 -0.25
C THR A 182 -10.25 -9.85 -0.29
N PHE A 183 -11.37 -9.22 -0.58
CA PHE A 183 -11.51 -7.78 -0.46
C PHE A 183 -12.93 -7.37 -0.12
N ASP A 184 -13.03 -6.24 0.59
CA ASP A 184 -14.27 -5.67 1.10
C ASP A 184 -14.61 -4.41 0.31
N MET A 185 -15.87 -4.31 -0.11
CA MET A 185 -16.39 -3.16 -0.84
C MET A 185 -17.69 -2.70 -0.18
N SER A 186 -17.78 -1.41 0.16
CA SER A 186 -19.05 -0.80 0.56
C SER A 186 -19.79 -0.33 -0.68
N ILE A 187 -21.09 -0.56 -0.74
CA ILE A 187 -21.95 -0.20 -1.88
C ILE A 187 -23.21 0.46 -1.35
N SER A 188 -23.46 1.70 -1.79
CA SER A 188 -24.70 2.43 -1.50
C SER A 188 -25.67 2.23 -2.67
N THR A 189 -26.70 1.39 -2.51
CA THR A 189 -27.72 1.21 -3.57
C THR A 189 -29.12 1.52 -3.05
N THR A 190 -29.91 2.20 -3.88
CA THR A 190 -31.33 2.45 -3.65
C THR A 190 -32.22 1.35 -4.21
N ASP A 191 -31.64 0.37 -4.92
CA ASP A 191 -32.37 -0.66 -5.63
C ASP A 191 -32.77 -1.81 -4.70
N SER A 192 -33.99 -2.29 -4.86
CA SER A 192 -34.58 -3.35 -4.05
C SER A 192 -34.08 -4.75 -4.42
N ASN A 193 -33.41 -4.92 -5.58
CA ASN A 193 -32.94 -6.22 -6.05
C ASN A 193 -31.41 -6.39 -5.94
N LEU A 194 -30.93 -6.40 -4.69
CA LEU A 194 -29.52 -6.58 -4.33
C LEU A 194 -28.89 -7.82 -4.99
N LYS A 195 -29.64 -8.91 -5.14
CA LYS A 195 -29.15 -10.17 -5.70
C LYS A 195 -28.74 -10.02 -7.18
N SER A 196 -29.52 -9.29 -7.97
CA SER A 196 -29.18 -9.04 -9.38
C SER A 196 -27.93 -8.17 -9.50
N ILE A 197 -27.83 -7.14 -8.65
CA ILE A 197 -26.67 -6.24 -8.58
C ILE A 197 -25.39 -7.01 -8.25
N LEU A 198 -25.43 -7.90 -7.25
CA LEU A 198 -24.26 -8.68 -6.85
C LEU A 198 -23.79 -9.61 -7.97
N LYS A 199 -24.72 -10.21 -8.72
CA LYS A 199 -24.35 -11.06 -9.87
C LYS A 199 -23.62 -10.25 -10.94
N GLU A 200 -24.18 -9.10 -11.32
CA GLU A 200 -23.58 -8.21 -12.31
C GLU A 200 -22.22 -7.67 -11.86
N LEU A 201 -22.07 -7.35 -10.57
CA LEU A 201 -20.80 -6.95 -9.98
C LEU A 201 -19.76 -8.08 -10.03
N THR A 202 -20.17 -9.33 -9.87
CA THR A 202 -19.25 -10.48 -9.98
C THR A 202 -18.62 -10.54 -11.37
N GLU A 203 -19.45 -10.36 -12.41
CA GLU A 203 -19.01 -10.31 -13.81
C GLU A 203 -18.02 -9.16 -14.04
N LEU A 204 -18.37 -7.94 -13.63
CA LEU A 204 -17.50 -6.78 -13.79
C LEU A 204 -16.19 -6.88 -13.01
N ILE A 205 -16.23 -7.40 -11.78
CA ILE A 205 -15.03 -7.63 -10.97
C ILE A 205 -14.11 -8.63 -11.67
N SER A 206 -14.65 -9.69 -12.27
CA SER A 206 -13.84 -10.67 -13.00
C SER A 206 -13.15 -10.06 -14.22
N GLU A 207 -13.85 -9.19 -14.97
CA GLU A 207 -13.31 -8.46 -16.11
C GLU A 207 -12.22 -7.48 -15.69
N GLU A 208 -12.49 -6.62 -14.70
CA GLU A 208 -11.55 -5.61 -14.20
C GLU A 208 -10.27 -6.24 -13.63
N LEU A 209 -10.38 -7.41 -13.02
CA LEU A 209 -9.26 -8.15 -12.45
C LEU A 209 -8.58 -9.09 -13.43
N GLU A 210 -9.08 -9.23 -14.66
CA GLU A 210 -8.58 -10.12 -15.70
C GLU A 210 -8.49 -11.59 -15.21
N VAL A 211 -9.54 -12.05 -14.51
CA VAL A 211 -9.68 -13.43 -14.02
C VAL A 211 -10.97 -14.05 -14.55
N ASP A 212 -11.05 -15.38 -14.52
CA ASP A 212 -12.30 -16.06 -14.90
C ASP A 212 -13.41 -15.78 -13.88
N ASN A 213 -14.66 -15.67 -14.34
CA ASN A 213 -15.81 -15.42 -13.48
C ASN A 213 -15.95 -16.45 -12.35
N SER A 214 -15.67 -17.73 -12.64
CA SER A 214 -15.72 -18.82 -11.66
C SER A 214 -14.74 -18.66 -10.48
N GLN A 215 -13.70 -17.84 -10.66
CA GLN A 215 -12.74 -17.52 -9.63
C GLN A 215 -13.26 -16.47 -8.65
N VAL A 216 -14.22 -15.62 -9.03
CA VAL A 216 -14.76 -14.56 -8.19
C VAL A 216 -16.00 -15.09 -7.46
N ARG A 217 -15.93 -15.15 -6.13
CA ARG A 217 -17.03 -15.66 -5.30
C ARG A 217 -17.43 -14.64 -4.25
N LEU A 218 -18.74 -14.47 -4.10
CA LEU A 218 -19.32 -13.71 -3.00
C LEU A 218 -19.17 -14.51 -1.69
N LEU A 219 -18.53 -13.93 -0.68
CA LEU A 219 -18.31 -14.58 0.62
C LEU A 219 -19.34 -14.16 1.67
N SER A 220 -19.62 -12.87 1.78
CA SER A 220 -20.62 -12.36 2.71
C SER A 220 -21.18 -11.00 2.29
N VAL A 221 -22.41 -10.72 2.71
CA VAL A 221 -23.08 -9.44 2.54
C VAL A 221 -23.62 -9.01 3.89
N THR A 222 -23.20 -7.85 4.36
CA THR A 222 -23.63 -7.29 5.65
C THR A 222 -24.29 -5.94 5.40
N SER A 223 -25.54 -5.76 5.85
CA SER A 223 -26.21 -4.47 5.81
C SER A 223 -25.68 -3.56 6.92
N GLN A 224 -25.31 -2.34 6.58
CA GLN A 224 -24.83 -1.34 7.53
C GLN A 224 -25.55 0.00 7.28
N GLU A 225 -26.58 0.28 8.07
CA GLU A 225 -27.43 1.49 8.01
C GLU A 225 -27.98 1.87 6.62
N LYS A 226 -27.16 2.46 5.76
CA LYS A 226 -27.50 2.93 4.39
C LYS A 226 -26.70 2.23 3.28
N ASP A 227 -25.68 1.45 3.63
CA ASP A 227 -24.77 0.79 2.71
C ASP A 227 -24.74 -0.72 2.95
N TYR A 228 -24.25 -1.46 1.96
CA TYR A 228 -23.93 -2.89 2.08
C TYR A 228 -22.42 -3.06 2.07
N LEU A 229 -21.88 -3.73 3.09
CA LEU A 229 -20.51 -4.22 3.07
C LEU A 229 -20.50 -5.61 2.42
N VAL A 230 -19.87 -5.69 1.26
CA VAL A 230 -19.81 -6.90 0.44
C VAL A 230 -18.38 -7.41 0.44
N ARG A 231 -18.19 -8.66 0.84
CA ARG A 231 -16.90 -9.34 0.84
C ARG A 231 -16.80 -10.31 -0.33
N TRP A 232 -15.78 -10.14 -1.13
CA TRP A 232 -15.47 -10.98 -2.30
C TRP A 232 -14.22 -11.82 -2.04
N GLY A 233 -14.19 -13.00 -2.63
CA GLY A 233 -13.04 -13.90 -2.65
C GLY A 233 -12.65 -14.24 -4.09
N ILE A 234 -11.37 -14.12 -4.41
CA ILE A 234 -10.78 -14.53 -5.68
C ILE A 234 -10.02 -15.82 -5.42
N PHE A 235 -10.48 -16.90 -6.01
CA PHE A 235 -9.96 -18.24 -5.86
C PHE A 235 -9.04 -18.61 -7.03
N PRO A 236 -8.19 -19.64 -6.88
CA PRO A 236 -7.42 -20.20 -7.98
C PRO A 236 -8.33 -20.70 -9.11
N ALA A 237 -7.87 -20.60 -10.35
CA ALA A 237 -8.52 -21.25 -11.47
C ALA A 237 -8.40 -22.78 -11.29
N GLU A 238 -9.51 -23.52 -11.35
CA GLU A 238 -9.46 -24.98 -11.27
C GLU A 238 -8.67 -25.54 -12.47
N PRO A 239 -7.80 -26.55 -12.27
CA PRO A 239 -7.60 -27.37 -11.07
C PRO A 239 -6.48 -26.88 -10.13
N ALA A 240 -5.97 -25.65 -10.32
CA ALA A 240 -4.90 -25.12 -9.48
C ALA A 240 -5.39 -24.95 -8.04
N ASN A 241 -4.47 -25.15 -7.08
CA ASN A 241 -4.72 -24.94 -5.66
C ASN A 241 -4.09 -23.64 -5.14
N TYR A 242 -3.59 -22.80 -6.04
CA TYR A 242 -3.06 -21.47 -5.73
C TYR A 242 -3.15 -20.52 -6.93
N ILE A 243 -3.16 -19.22 -6.62
CA ILE A 243 -3.06 -18.13 -7.59
C ILE A 243 -1.57 -17.89 -7.88
N SER A 244 -1.19 -17.86 -9.15
CA SER A 244 0.20 -17.61 -9.54
C SER A 244 0.67 -16.23 -9.04
N ASN A 245 1.95 -16.10 -8.71
CA ASN A 245 2.51 -14.83 -8.22
C ASN A 245 2.27 -13.66 -9.18
N THR A 246 2.28 -13.93 -10.49
CA THR A 246 2.00 -12.93 -11.53
C THR A 246 0.56 -12.43 -11.45
N ILE A 247 -0.41 -13.35 -11.38
CA ILE A 247 -1.85 -13.03 -11.30
C ILE A 247 -2.17 -12.36 -9.96
N ALA A 248 -1.69 -12.92 -8.85
CA ALA A 248 -1.88 -12.36 -7.51
C ALA A 248 -1.35 -10.92 -7.43
N ARG A 249 -0.15 -10.66 -7.98
CA ARG A 249 0.42 -9.31 -8.04
C ARG A 249 -0.43 -8.37 -8.91
N SER A 250 -0.92 -8.85 -10.05
CA SER A 250 -1.79 -8.10 -10.96
C SER A 250 -3.09 -7.64 -10.27
N ILE A 251 -3.71 -8.54 -9.51
CA ILE A 251 -4.92 -8.28 -8.71
C ILE A 251 -4.62 -7.26 -7.59
N ILE A 252 -3.59 -7.52 -6.78
CA ILE A 252 -3.23 -6.67 -5.62
C ILE A 252 -2.91 -5.23 -6.06
N LEU A 253 -2.23 -5.06 -7.21
CA LEU A 253 -1.94 -3.73 -7.75
C LEU A 253 -3.22 -2.97 -8.12
N ARG A 254 -4.23 -3.64 -8.70
CA ARG A 254 -5.51 -3.02 -9.05
C ARG A 254 -6.33 -2.64 -7.82
N LEU A 255 -6.34 -3.51 -6.81
CA LEU A 255 -6.99 -3.23 -5.53
C LEU A 255 -6.34 -2.04 -4.81
N ARG A 256 -5.01 -2.07 -4.64
CA ARG A 256 -4.29 -1.03 -3.89
C ARG A 256 -4.37 0.36 -4.54
N ASP A 257 -4.30 0.42 -5.86
CA ASP A 257 -4.31 1.68 -6.59
C ASP A 257 -5.75 2.20 -6.85
N HIS A 258 -6.78 1.59 -6.24
CA HIS A 258 -8.21 1.90 -6.43
C HIS A 258 -8.64 1.90 -7.91
N ARG A 259 -8.14 0.95 -8.71
CA ARG A 259 -8.35 0.92 -10.17
C ARG A 259 -9.58 0.17 -10.63
N ILE A 260 -10.28 -0.51 -9.73
CA ILE A 260 -11.55 -1.17 -10.08
C ILE A 260 -12.57 -0.08 -10.38
N GLN A 261 -12.94 0.05 -11.66
CA GLN A 261 -13.95 1.01 -12.10
C GLN A 261 -15.28 0.30 -12.30
N LEU A 262 -16.21 0.49 -11.37
CA LEU A 262 -17.59 0.05 -11.55
C LEU A 262 -18.42 1.15 -12.22
N PRO A 263 -19.38 0.79 -13.11
CA PRO A 263 -20.31 1.72 -13.72
C PRO A 263 -21.09 2.58 -12.69
N GLU A 264 -21.39 3.83 -13.04
CA GLU A 264 -22.09 4.78 -12.15
C GLU A 264 -23.48 4.30 -11.69
N ARG A 265 -24.11 3.37 -12.43
CA ARG A 265 -25.41 2.78 -12.07
C ARG A 265 -25.42 2.01 -10.74
N PHE A 266 -24.25 1.62 -10.23
CA PHE A 266 -24.13 0.94 -8.94
C PHE A 266 -24.04 1.88 -7.73
N GLY A 267 -24.16 3.19 -7.96
CA GLY A 267 -24.05 4.20 -6.91
C GLY A 267 -22.61 4.41 -6.46
N ASN A 268 -22.44 4.99 -5.26
CA ASN A 268 -21.12 5.17 -4.68
C ASN A 268 -20.63 3.83 -4.12
N TYR A 269 -19.43 3.44 -4.51
CA TYR A 269 -18.72 2.30 -3.94
C TYR A 269 -17.36 2.72 -3.41
N LYS A 270 -16.89 2.01 -2.38
CA LYS A 270 -15.55 2.23 -1.81
C LYS A 270 -14.90 0.90 -1.49
N LEU A 271 -13.69 0.71 -2.00
CA LEU A 271 -12.84 -0.41 -1.58
C LEU A 271 -12.30 -0.12 -0.18
N MET A 272 -12.52 -1.04 0.76
CA MET A 272 -12.24 -0.84 2.18
C MET A 272 -10.95 -1.52 2.62
N GLU A 273 -10.93 -2.85 2.57
CA GLU A 273 -9.81 -3.66 3.01
C GLU A 273 -9.58 -4.81 2.01
N TRP A 274 -8.36 -5.31 1.92
CA TRP A 274 -8.06 -6.51 1.16
C TRP A 274 -7.02 -7.34 1.91
N ASN A 275 -7.07 -8.65 1.72
CA ASN A 275 -6.13 -9.60 2.30
C ASN A 275 -5.74 -10.68 1.26
N ALA A 276 -4.52 -11.20 1.37
CA ALA A 276 -4.06 -12.33 0.56
C ALA A 276 -3.67 -13.47 1.50
N GLU A 277 -4.44 -14.56 1.48
CA GLU A 277 -4.20 -15.70 2.37
C GLU A 277 -3.21 -16.69 1.74
N PRO A 278 -2.28 -17.27 2.52
CA PRO A 278 -1.38 -18.30 2.02
C PRO A 278 -2.15 -19.59 1.70
N GLN A 279 -1.66 -20.36 0.73
CA GLN A 279 -2.19 -21.68 0.41
C GLN A 279 -2.11 -22.57 1.67
N ARG A 280 -3.26 -22.92 2.25
CA ARG A 280 -3.32 -23.99 3.25
C ARG A 280 -3.02 -25.31 2.56
N LYS A 281 -2.09 -26.10 3.10
CA LYS A 281 -2.01 -27.53 2.74
C LYS A 281 -3.38 -28.13 3.04
N LEU A 282 -4.02 -28.70 2.02
CA LEU A 282 -5.26 -29.46 2.15
C LEU A 282 -5.01 -30.69 3.02
N TYR A 283 -5.07 -30.49 4.33
CA TYR A 283 -5.35 -31.55 5.30
C TYR A 283 -6.45 -31.00 6.21
N ALA A 284 -7.62 -31.63 6.10
CA ALA A 284 -8.80 -31.47 6.96
C ALA A 284 -9.66 -30.21 6.80
N LEU A 285 -10.41 -30.12 5.69
CA LEU A 285 -11.74 -29.47 5.71
C LEU A 285 -12.84 -30.25 4.96
N PHE A 286 -12.55 -31.48 4.53
CA PHE A 286 -13.57 -32.51 4.27
C PHE A 286 -13.56 -33.54 5.39
N SER A 287 -13.92 -33.11 6.61
CA SER A 287 -14.43 -34.01 7.63
C SER A 287 -15.28 -33.20 8.59
N HIS A 288 -16.57 -33.16 8.28
CA HIS A 288 -17.71 -33.37 9.18
C HIS A 288 -18.89 -32.49 8.75
N TYR A 289 -19.84 -33.17 8.10
CA TYR A 289 -21.28 -32.93 7.99
C TYR A 289 -21.78 -31.49 7.81
#